data_AF-A0AAC9WQ69-F1
#
_entry.id   AF-A0AAC9WQ69-F1
#
_cell.length_a   1.000
_cell.length_b   1.000
_cell.length_c   1.000
_cell.angle_alpha   90.00
_cell.angle_beta   90.00
_cell.angle_gamma   90.00
#
_symmetry.space_group_name_H-M   'P 1'
#
loop_
_entity.id
_entity.type
_entity.pdbx_description
1 polymer ?
#
loop_
_entity_poly.entity_id
_entity_poly.type
_entity_poly.pdbx_seq_one_letter_code
_entity_poly.pdbx_strand_id
1 'polypeptide(L)'
;MVELYGKTLSRRQVSERSGMLSQFAGVRLMTLGDGVERGIRMLEFRTGSGLRFTALVDRALDIADCDFKGQAIGWHSPSGFRHPGLHDYEGEGGLAWARSFSGLLVTCGLDHILGREEVPADSYNYPGRKTVIHSLHGRVGTIPARLTGYGEAWDGDRCVLWAEGIVQQSAVFGEDLHLIRRIEADVGGNEIRLSDRVVNHGFNRTPHMYFYHVNVSHPLLDEGSRYLAPIRDVVWAGHAGERYQAQKVGYRTMPAPQSGFSEQVWQHEMAADANREVPVAVVNDQLGLGFEVVTRKDQLPCAYQWQNFQAGQYALGIEPSTHHVLGNLAARERGEMIWLEHSESRSYDAVFRVLDGAGAIAEAEAKIASIARQPQQDYPAPSGNFPGLADRA
;
A
#
# COMPACT_ATOMS: atom_id res chain seq x y z
N MET A 1 -17.41 -1.76 -23.40
CA MET A 1 -18.58 -0.99 -22.90
C MET A 1 -18.29 -0.62 -21.45
N VAL A 2 -18.95 0.43 -20.95
CA VAL A 2 -18.81 0.87 -19.55
C VAL A 2 -20.07 0.52 -18.78
N GLU A 3 -19.93 0.24 -17.49
CA GLU A 3 -21.04 -0.07 -16.58
C GLU A 3 -21.40 1.16 -15.74
N LEU A 4 -22.49 1.85 -16.07
CA LEU A 4 -22.91 3.05 -15.34
C LEU A 4 -24.36 2.92 -14.90
N TYR A 5 -24.59 3.10 -13.60
CA TYR A 5 -25.93 3.12 -13.01
C TYR A 5 -26.79 1.88 -13.35
N GLY A 6 -26.16 0.70 -13.33
CA GLY A 6 -26.80 -0.58 -13.66
C GLY A 6 -27.08 -0.79 -15.15
N LYS A 7 -26.38 -0.06 -16.04
CA LYS A 7 -26.51 -0.21 -17.49
C LYS A 7 -25.14 -0.34 -18.14
N THR A 8 -25.03 -1.31 -19.04
CA THR A 8 -23.94 -1.41 -20.01
C THR A 8 -24.16 -0.41 -21.14
N LEU A 9 -23.24 0.55 -21.31
CA LEU A 9 -23.33 1.61 -22.31
C LEU A 9 -22.12 1.60 -23.26
N SER A 10 -22.37 1.81 -24.54
CA SER A 10 -21.32 2.14 -25.52
C SER A 10 -20.82 3.57 -25.33
N ARG A 11 -19.65 3.89 -25.90
CA ARG A 11 -19.09 5.25 -25.88
C ARG A 11 -20.10 6.27 -26.43
N ARG A 12 -20.73 5.93 -27.55
CA ARG A 12 -21.76 6.77 -28.19
C ARG A 12 -22.95 7.00 -27.26
N GLN A 13 -23.45 5.94 -26.61
CA GLN A 13 -24.60 6.05 -25.69
C GLN A 13 -24.28 6.92 -24.47
N VAL A 14 -23.04 6.90 -23.97
CA VAL A 14 -22.61 7.83 -22.91
C VAL A 14 -22.61 9.28 -23.42
N SER A 15 -22.03 9.53 -24.60
CA SER A 15 -22.00 10.87 -25.22
C SER A 15 -23.38 11.42 -25.59
N GLU A 16 -24.36 10.56 -25.89
CA GLU A 16 -25.75 10.99 -26.13
C GLU A 16 -26.44 11.50 -24.84
N ARG A 17 -25.94 11.15 -23.65
CA ARG A 17 -26.55 11.48 -22.35
C ARG A 17 -25.92 12.68 -21.64
N SER A 18 -24.69 13.06 -22.00
CA SER A 18 -24.01 14.23 -21.45
C SER A 18 -23.01 14.80 -22.44
N GLY A 19 -22.79 16.11 -22.37
CA GLY A 19 -21.74 16.79 -23.13
C GLY A 19 -20.31 16.46 -22.70
N MET A 20 -20.11 15.91 -21.49
CA MET A 20 -18.78 15.52 -20.98
C MET A 20 -18.84 14.30 -20.06
N LEU A 21 -17.88 13.38 -20.19
CA LEU A 21 -17.77 12.20 -19.32
C LEU A 21 -17.64 12.58 -17.84
N SER A 22 -17.01 13.72 -17.55
CA SER A 22 -16.79 14.29 -16.21
C SER A 22 -18.05 14.49 -15.37
N GLN A 23 -19.23 14.49 -15.99
CA GLN A 23 -20.51 14.42 -15.28
C GLN A 23 -20.64 13.10 -14.50
N PHE A 24 -20.22 11.98 -15.10
CA PHE A 24 -20.35 10.63 -14.57
C PHE A 24 -19.06 10.15 -13.88
N ALA A 25 -17.93 10.27 -14.58
CA ALA A 25 -16.64 9.70 -14.23
C ALA A 25 -15.49 10.56 -14.75
N GLY A 26 -14.28 10.40 -14.20
CA GLY A 26 -13.12 11.14 -14.70
C GLY A 26 -11.98 11.25 -13.69
N VAL A 27 -10.90 11.92 -14.11
CA VAL A 27 -9.76 12.29 -13.27
C VAL A 27 -9.64 13.81 -13.22
N ARG A 28 -9.55 14.38 -12.02
CA ARG A 28 -9.45 15.84 -11.82
C ARG A 28 -8.25 16.21 -10.96
N LEU A 29 -7.37 17.07 -11.49
CA LEU A 29 -6.29 17.69 -10.72
C LEU A 29 -6.84 18.82 -9.85
N MET A 30 -6.49 18.80 -8.57
CA MET A 30 -6.90 19.78 -7.56
C MET A 30 -5.72 20.15 -6.65
N THR A 31 -5.83 21.26 -5.92
CA THR A 31 -4.85 21.66 -4.91
C THR A 31 -5.57 21.95 -3.60
N LEU A 32 -5.08 21.35 -2.51
CA LEU A 32 -5.58 21.55 -1.15
C LEU A 32 -5.24 22.96 -0.66
N GLY A 33 -6.22 23.64 -0.07
CA GLY A 33 -6.15 25.08 0.21
C GLY A 33 -5.85 25.46 1.66
N ASP A 34 -5.88 24.53 2.61
CA ASP A 34 -5.89 24.85 4.05
C ASP A 34 -5.07 23.89 4.92
N GLY A 35 -4.77 24.31 6.14
CA GLY A 35 -4.16 23.47 7.18
C GLY A 35 -2.77 22.90 6.83
N VAL A 36 -2.48 21.72 7.38
CA VAL A 36 -1.21 21.01 7.18
C VAL A 36 -1.02 20.46 5.78
N GLU A 37 -2.10 20.39 4.99
CA GLU A 37 -2.14 19.87 3.63
C GLU A 37 -2.10 20.97 2.55
N ARG A 38 -2.12 22.24 2.97
CA ARG A 38 -2.11 23.40 2.06
C ARG A 38 -0.98 23.29 1.04
N GLY A 39 -1.32 23.40 -0.23
CA GLY A 39 -0.41 23.36 -1.37
C GLY A 39 -0.25 21.97 -2.00
N ILE A 40 -0.75 20.90 -1.35
CA ILE A 40 -0.70 19.56 -1.94
C ILE A 40 -1.62 19.48 -3.15
N ARG A 41 -1.06 19.03 -4.27
CA ARG A 41 -1.77 18.64 -5.48
C ARG A 41 -2.27 17.20 -5.35
N MET A 42 -3.50 16.96 -5.79
CA MET A 42 -4.11 15.63 -5.84
C MET A 42 -4.83 15.37 -7.16
N LEU A 43 -4.98 14.11 -7.52
CA LEU A 43 -5.84 13.65 -8.61
C LEU A 43 -7.03 12.90 -8.01
N GLU A 44 -8.24 13.44 -8.15
CA GLU A 44 -9.46 12.73 -7.80
C GLU A 44 -9.89 11.83 -8.96
N PHE A 45 -10.10 10.56 -8.66
CA PHE A 45 -10.68 9.56 -9.53
C PHE A 45 -12.13 9.32 -9.12
N ARG A 46 -13.05 9.40 -10.09
CA ARG A 46 -14.46 9.00 -9.93
C ARG A 46 -14.81 8.00 -11.01
N THR A 47 -15.10 6.76 -10.62
CA THR A 47 -15.41 5.69 -11.58
C THR A 47 -16.85 5.73 -12.10
N GLY A 48 -17.77 6.36 -11.34
CA GLY A 48 -19.20 6.44 -11.68
C GLY A 48 -20.05 5.24 -11.19
N SER A 49 -19.43 4.20 -10.63
CA SER A 49 -20.10 3.02 -10.03
C SER A 49 -20.14 3.04 -8.50
N GLY A 50 -19.48 4.02 -7.88
CA GLY A 50 -19.43 4.17 -6.42
C GLY A 50 -18.01 4.32 -5.89
N LEU A 51 -17.00 3.79 -6.59
CA LEU A 51 -15.59 3.92 -6.20
C LEU A 51 -15.08 5.33 -6.52
N ARG A 52 -14.60 6.02 -5.48
CA ARG A 52 -13.88 7.29 -5.56
C ARG A 52 -12.61 7.20 -4.72
N PHE A 53 -11.52 7.75 -5.24
CA PHE A 53 -10.27 7.84 -4.50
C PHE A 53 -9.44 9.04 -4.95
N THR A 54 -8.47 9.45 -4.14
CA THR A 54 -7.55 10.55 -4.45
C THR A 54 -6.11 10.05 -4.43
N ALA A 55 -5.32 10.44 -5.44
CA ALA A 55 -3.88 10.21 -5.45
C ALA A 55 -3.15 11.52 -5.13
N LEU A 56 -2.30 11.54 -4.10
CA LEU A 56 -1.56 12.71 -3.67
C LEU A 56 -0.29 12.87 -4.50
N VAL A 57 -0.35 13.74 -5.51
CA VAL A 57 0.78 14.01 -6.40
C VAL A 57 2.02 14.41 -5.58
N ASP A 58 1.84 15.20 -4.52
CA ASP A 58 2.98 15.66 -3.72
C ASP A 58 3.44 14.69 -2.63
N ARG A 59 2.85 13.49 -2.55
CA ARG A 59 3.25 12.43 -1.60
C ARG A 59 3.36 11.09 -2.32
N ALA A 60 4.43 10.92 -3.10
CA ALA A 60 4.72 9.71 -3.87
C ALA A 60 3.64 9.26 -4.88
N LEU A 61 2.64 10.10 -5.19
CA LEU A 61 1.43 9.67 -5.91
C LEU A 61 0.73 8.51 -5.17
N ASP A 62 0.79 8.52 -3.84
CA ASP A 62 0.10 7.58 -2.96
C ASP A 62 -1.41 7.84 -2.91
N ILE A 63 -2.18 6.81 -2.58
CA ILE A 63 -3.64 6.90 -2.47
C ILE A 63 -4.01 7.40 -1.07
N ALA A 64 -4.64 8.56 -0.99
CA ALA A 64 -5.11 9.16 0.25
C ALA A 64 -6.50 8.64 0.61
N ASP A 65 -7.54 9.31 0.12
CA ASP A 65 -8.92 8.94 0.35
C ASP A 65 -9.30 7.78 -0.55
N CYS A 66 -10.12 6.87 -0.04
CA CYS A 66 -10.83 5.89 -0.86
C CYS A 66 -12.16 5.59 -0.19
N ASP A 67 -13.24 5.71 -0.96
CA ASP A 67 -14.59 5.41 -0.51
C ASP A 67 -15.37 4.66 -1.60
N PHE A 68 -16.37 3.91 -1.15
CA PHE A 68 -17.31 3.26 -2.02
C PHE A 68 -18.74 3.59 -1.60
N LYS A 69 -19.49 4.25 -2.50
CA LYS A 69 -20.86 4.73 -2.23
C LYS A 69 -20.95 5.57 -0.94
N GLY A 70 -19.91 6.37 -0.65
CA GLY A 70 -19.84 7.21 0.55
C GLY A 70 -19.39 6.51 1.83
N GLN A 71 -19.06 5.22 1.78
CA GLN A 71 -18.46 4.48 2.90
C GLN A 71 -16.93 4.48 2.76
N ALA A 72 -16.24 5.04 3.76
CA ALA A 72 -14.78 5.13 3.74
C ALA A 72 -14.11 3.74 3.83
N ILE A 73 -12.95 3.63 3.19
CA ILE A 73 -12.08 2.45 3.21
C ILE A 73 -10.70 2.86 3.73
N GLY A 74 -10.13 3.93 3.16
CA GLY A 74 -8.79 4.42 3.51
C GLY A 74 -8.73 5.05 4.91
N TRP A 75 -7.62 4.81 5.62
CA TRP A 75 -7.38 5.39 6.94
C TRP A 75 -6.87 6.83 6.90
N HIS A 76 -7.43 7.66 7.77
CA HIS A 76 -6.96 9.02 8.02
C HIS A 76 -6.47 9.13 9.45
N SER A 77 -5.21 9.52 9.61
CA SER A 77 -4.64 9.73 10.94
C SER A 77 -4.84 11.17 11.43
N PRO A 78 -4.61 11.43 12.73
CA PRO A 78 -4.57 12.80 13.27
C PRO A 78 -3.53 13.71 12.62
N SER A 79 -2.56 13.16 11.88
CA SER A 79 -1.55 13.95 11.18
C SER A 79 -2.07 14.62 9.92
N GLY A 80 -3.20 14.14 9.38
CA GLY A 80 -3.72 14.53 8.08
C GLY A 80 -2.74 14.25 6.93
N PHE A 81 -3.05 14.78 5.74
CA PHE A 81 -2.16 14.69 4.60
C PHE A 81 -1.10 15.78 4.65
N ARG A 82 -0.11 15.61 5.54
CA ARG A 82 0.92 16.64 5.78
C ARG A 82 1.72 16.97 4.51
N HIS A 83 1.85 18.26 4.21
CA HIS A 83 2.66 18.76 3.11
C HIS A 83 4.14 18.42 3.32
N PRO A 84 4.85 17.86 2.32
CA PRO A 84 6.27 17.49 2.44
C PRO A 84 7.20 18.59 2.93
N GLY A 85 6.96 19.84 2.52
CA GLY A 85 7.72 21.00 2.99
C GLY A 85 7.61 21.30 4.49
N LEU A 86 6.72 20.62 5.21
CA LEU A 86 6.60 20.67 6.67
C LEU A 86 7.18 19.43 7.36
N HIS A 87 7.74 18.50 6.60
CA HIS A 87 8.27 17.23 7.08
C HIS A 87 9.79 17.33 7.28
N ASP A 88 10.24 16.77 8.40
CA ASP A 88 11.66 16.58 8.69
C ASP A 88 11.91 15.07 8.72
N TYR A 89 12.62 14.55 7.72
CA TYR A 89 12.85 13.13 7.56
C TYR A 89 13.62 12.51 8.73
N GLU A 90 14.62 13.21 9.27
CA GLU A 90 15.48 12.70 10.35
C GLU A 90 14.97 13.11 11.73
N GLY A 91 13.89 13.89 11.79
CA GLY A 91 13.27 14.39 13.01
C GLY A 91 12.91 13.27 14.00
N GLU A 92 12.99 13.59 15.29
CA GLU A 92 12.69 12.66 16.40
C GLU A 92 13.53 11.38 16.35
N GLY A 93 14.78 11.48 15.88
CA GLY A 93 15.66 10.33 15.73
C GLY A 93 15.11 9.33 14.71
N GLY A 94 14.49 9.82 13.62
CA GLY A 94 13.95 9.02 12.53
C GLY A 94 12.51 8.54 12.72
N LEU A 95 11.77 9.03 13.72
CA LEU A 95 10.35 8.71 13.93
C LEU A 95 9.40 9.77 13.37
N ALA A 96 9.91 10.90 12.89
CA ALA A 96 9.08 11.98 12.35
C ALA A 96 8.23 11.57 11.14
N TRP A 97 8.50 10.43 10.49
CA TRP A 97 7.59 9.80 9.51
C TRP A 97 6.15 9.72 10.03
N ALA A 98 5.96 9.38 11.31
CA ALA A 98 4.65 9.28 11.96
C ALA A 98 3.87 10.61 11.97
N ARG A 99 4.55 11.77 11.87
CA ARG A 99 3.90 13.09 11.74
C ARG A 99 3.26 13.32 10.37
N SER A 100 3.43 12.39 9.44
CA SER A 100 2.84 12.46 8.10
C SER A 100 2.04 11.21 7.74
N PHE A 101 2.10 10.15 8.54
CA PHE A 101 1.50 8.86 8.21
C PHE A 101 -0.02 8.94 8.15
N SER A 102 -0.61 8.85 6.96
CA SER A 102 -2.06 8.91 6.71
C SER A 102 -2.33 8.54 5.24
N GLY A 103 -3.44 7.87 4.95
CA GLY A 103 -3.88 7.49 3.60
C GLY A 103 -4.13 5.99 3.46
N LEU A 104 -4.93 5.61 2.46
CA LEU A 104 -5.15 4.21 2.09
C LEU A 104 -3.84 3.51 1.74
N LEU A 105 -2.98 4.14 0.94
CA LEU A 105 -1.69 3.59 0.55
C LEU A 105 -0.62 4.56 1.01
N VAL A 106 0.41 4.05 1.68
CA VAL A 106 1.66 4.77 1.87
C VAL A 106 2.80 3.92 1.35
N THR A 107 3.61 4.49 0.47
CA THR A 107 4.77 3.78 -0.09
C THR A 107 5.96 3.89 0.85
N CYS A 108 6.56 2.75 1.16
CA CYS A 108 7.73 2.66 2.01
C CYS A 108 8.94 2.17 1.20
N GLY A 109 10.06 2.88 1.27
CA GLY A 109 11.20 2.68 0.37
C GLY A 109 11.95 3.99 0.06
N LEU A 110 12.73 4.06 -1.03
CA LEU A 110 13.02 2.99 -2.01
C LEU A 110 14.28 2.18 -1.66
N ASP A 111 15.09 2.62 -0.71
CA ASP A 111 16.35 1.98 -0.31
C ASP A 111 16.28 1.38 1.11
N HIS A 112 15.17 1.65 1.83
CA HIS A 112 14.96 1.23 3.20
C HIS A 112 13.48 1.12 3.56
N ILE A 113 13.16 0.15 4.40
CA ILE A 113 11.83 -0.08 4.98
C ILE A 113 11.96 -0.35 6.49
N LEU A 114 10.83 -0.42 7.21
CA LEU A 114 10.79 -0.64 8.67
C LEU A 114 11.49 0.49 9.47
N GLY A 115 11.92 0.21 10.71
CA GLY A 115 12.42 1.20 11.67
C GLY A 115 13.78 1.81 11.34
N ARG A 116 14.23 2.73 12.20
CA ARG A 116 15.54 3.39 12.06
C ARG A 116 16.68 2.38 12.09
N GLU A 117 17.60 2.50 11.13
CA GLU A 117 18.77 1.63 11.03
C GLU A 117 19.96 2.39 10.42
N GLU A 118 21.16 2.14 10.92
CA GLU A 118 22.40 2.65 10.33
C GLU A 118 23.09 1.53 9.55
N VAL A 119 23.38 1.79 8.28
CA VAL A 119 23.94 0.79 7.36
C VAL A 119 25.20 1.31 6.65
N PRO A 120 26.10 0.43 6.18
CA PRO A 120 27.25 0.82 5.38
C PRO A 120 26.85 1.48 4.07
N ALA A 121 27.58 2.52 3.67
CA ALA A 121 27.36 3.32 2.46
C ALA A 121 28.46 3.13 1.40
N ASP A 122 29.25 2.05 1.52
CA ASP A 122 30.44 1.80 0.70
C ASP A 122 30.15 1.79 -0.81
N SER A 123 28.91 1.49 -1.19
CA SER A 123 28.49 1.44 -2.60
C SER A 123 28.36 2.80 -3.28
N TYR A 124 28.32 3.91 -2.52
CA TYR A 124 28.16 5.27 -3.09
C TYR A 124 29.49 5.97 -3.42
N ASN A 125 30.63 5.30 -3.23
CA ASN A 125 31.97 5.75 -3.63
C ASN A 125 32.28 7.21 -3.22
N TYR A 126 31.91 7.61 -1.99
CA TYR A 126 32.17 8.95 -1.47
C TYR A 126 32.84 8.90 -0.08
N PRO A 127 34.09 9.36 0.08
CA PRO A 127 34.83 9.26 1.34
C PRO A 127 34.13 9.92 2.55
N GLY A 128 33.30 10.94 2.31
CA GLY A 128 32.56 11.65 3.35
C GLY A 128 31.28 10.94 3.83
N ARG A 129 30.86 9.86 3.16
CA ARG A 129 29.64 9.11 3.51
C ARG A 129 29.99 7.64 3.71
N LYS A 130 30.33 7.28 4.94
CA LYS A 130 30.67 5.90 5.33
C LYS A 130 29.44 5.08 5.69
N THR A 131 28.42 5.73 6.24
CA THR A 131 27.15 5.11 6.62
C THR A 131 25.96 5.94 6.12
N VAL A 132 24.80 5.28 6.06
CA VAL A 132 23.49 5.93 5.90
C VAL A 132 22.68 5.62 7.13
N ILE A 133 22.09 6.64 7.75
CA ILE A 133 21.07 6.47 8.79
C ILE A 133 19.72 6.60 8.10
N HIS A 134 18.93 5.54 8.13
CA HIS A 134 17.57 5.57 7.63
C HIS A 134 16.59 5.84 8.76
N SER A 135 15.57 6.62 8.47
CA SER A 135 14.37 6.81 9.30
C SER A 135 13.31 5.75 9.00
N LEU A 136 12.28 5.69 9.84
CA LEU A 136 11.13 4.82 9.68
C LEU A 136 10.57 4.91 8.24
N HIS A 137 10.54 3.78 7.55
CA HIS A 137 9.93 3.56 6.24
C HIS A 137 10.53 4.29 5.03
N GLY A 138 11.72 4.85 5.18
CA GLY A 138 12.41 5.49 4.06
C GLY A 138 11.80 6.84 3.66
N ARG A 139 12.24 7.39 2.53
CA ARG A 139 12.04 8.81 2.15
C ARG A 139 10.88 9.02 1.18
N VAL A 140 10.54 7.99 0.42
CA VAL A 140 9.73 8.15 -0.80
C VAL A 140 8.36 8.79 -0.56
N GLY A 141 7.66 8.43 0.53
CA GLY A 141 6.31 8.91 0.86
C GLY A 141 6.18 10.41 1.10
N THR A 142 7.30 11.14 1.16
CA THR A 142 7.34 12.61 1.28
C THR A 142 8.02 13.27 0.09
N ILE A 143 8.16 12.59 -1.04
CA ILE A 143 8.73 13.16 -2.26
C ILE A 143 7.59 13.45 -3.24
N PRO A 144 7.46 14.71 -3.72
CA PRO A 144 6.50 15.04 -4.76
C PRO A 144 6.78 14.32 -6.08
N ALA A 145 5.73 13.76 -6.69
CA ALA A 145 5.79 13.22 -8.03
C ALA A 145 5.76 14.35 -9.08
N ARG A 146 6.52 14.15 -10.16
CA ARG A 146 6.32 14.87 -11.41
C ARG A 146 5.37 14.07 -12.29
N LEU A 147 4.17 14.61 -12.53
CA LEU A 147 3.19 13.98 -13.42
C LEU A 147 3.75 13.89 -14.85
N THR A 148 3.55 12.73 -15.48
CA THR A 148 3.79 12.51 -16.92
C THR A 148 2.47 12.54 -17.70
N GLY A 149 1.34 12.27 -17.04
CA GLY A 149 0.00 12.47 -17.59
C GLY A 149 -1.10 11.99 -16.65
N TYR A 150 -2.34 12.38 -16.95
CA TYR A 150 -3.55 11.86 -16.31
C TYR A 150 -4.76 12.15 -17.20
N GLY A 151 -5.84 11.40 -17.01
CA GLY A 151 -7.10 11.63 -17.70
C GLY A 151 -7.87 10.34 -17.95
N GLU A 152 -8.54 10.29 -19.10
CA GLU A 152 -9.33 9.16 -19.56
C GLU A 152 -8.87 8.72 -20.94
N ALA A 153 -8.87 7.42 -21.19
CA ALA A 153 -8.54 6.82 -22.47
C ALA A 153 -9.64 5.86 -22.90
N TRP A 154 -10.13 6.02 -24.13
CA TRP A 154 -11.12 5.14 -24.74
C TRP A 154 -10.44 4.16 -25.69
N ASP A 155 -10.70 2.86 -25.49
CA ASP A 155 -10.41 1.79 -26.46
C ASP A 155 -11.73 1.15 -26.87
N GLY A 156 -12.21 1.51 -28.06
CA GLY A 156 -13.58 1.24 -28.49
C GLY A 156 -14.60 1.78 -27.47
N ASP A 157 -15.36 0.86 -26.87
CA ASP A 157 -16.37 1.15 -25.85
C ASP A 157 -15.87 0.97 -24.41
N ARG A 158 -14.60 0.60 -24.19
CA ARG A 158 -13.99 0.57 -22.86
C ARG A 158 -13.38 1.94 -22.56
N CYS A 159 -13.52 2.42 -21.32
CA CYS A 159 -12.89 3.66 -20.87
C CYS A 159 -12.08 3.41 -19.59
N VAL A 160 -10.80 3.77 -19.62
CA VAL A 160 -9.88 3.68 -18.50
C VAL A 160 -9.55 5.09 -18.02
N LEU A 161 -9.74 5.34 -16.73
CA LEU A 161 -9.20 6.48 -16.00
C LEU A 161 -7.76 6.16 -15.60
N TRP A 162 -6.84 7.09 -15.77
CA TRP A 162 -5.44 6.85 -15.46
C TRP A 162 -4.69 8.09 -14.98
N ALA A 163 -3.62 7.85 -14.23
CA ALA A 163 -2.57 8.83 -13.94
C ALA A 163 -1.21 8.16 -13.91
N GLU A 164 -0.17 8.92 -14.27
CA GLU A 164 1.20 8.47 -14.22
C GLU A 164 2.13 9.60 -13.76
N GLY A 165 3.13 9.23 -12.98
CA GLY A 165 4.14 10.16 -12.50
C GLY A 165 5.44 9.48 -12.10
N ILE A 166 6.46 10.31 -11.90
CA ILE A 166 7.79 9.89 -11.49
C ILE A 166 8.14 10.54 -10.14
N VAL A 167 8.54 9.71 -9.18
CA VAL A 167 9.06 10.13 -7.87
C VAL A 167 10.56 9.88 -7.89
N GLN A 168 11.34 10.94 -7.66
CA GLN A 168 12.80 10.90 -7.76
C GLN A 168 13.42 10.97 -6.36
N GLN A 169 13.96 9.86 -5.87
CA GLN A 169 14.78 9.81 -4.66
C GLN A 169 16.25 9.79 -5.07
N SER A 170 16.92 10.95 -5.03
CA SER A 170 18.31 11.09 -5.49
C SER A 170 19.18 11.93 -4.57
N ALA A 171 20.48 11.61 -4.50
CA ALA A 171 21.50 12.42 -3.84
C ALA A 171 22.83 12.38 -4.60
N VAL A 172 23.55 13.52 -4.68
CA VAL A 172 24.84 13.66 -5.41
C VAL A 172 25.92 12.66 -4.94
N PHE A 173 25.86 12.24 -3.68
CA PHE A 173 26.76 11.25 -3.08
C PHE A 173 25.96 10.07 -2.50
N GLY A 174 24.96 9.60 -3.24
CA GLY A 174 24.03 8.59 -2.75
C GLY A 174 23.32 7.85 -3.87
N GLU A 175 22.14 7.38 -3.51
CA GLU A 175 21.20 6.73 -4.39
C GLU A 175 20.72 7.69 -5.50
N ASP A 176 20.29 7.11 -6.62
CA ASP A 176 19.49 7.79 -7.64
C ASP A 176 18.43 6.80 -8.14
N LEU A 177 17.34 6.71 -7.38
CA LEU A 177 16.23 5.78 -7.59
C LEU A 177 15.00 6.53 -8.08
N HIS A 178 14.45 6.09 -9.21
CA HIS A 178 13.23 6.63 -9.78
C HIS A 178 12.10 5.61 -9.64
N LEU A 179 11.04 5.97 -8.93
CA LEU A 179 9.77 5.25 -8.96
C LEU A 179 8.89 5.83 -10.07
N ILE A 180 8.55 5.02 -11.07
CA ILE A 180 7.55 5.32 -12.07
C ILE A 180 6.27 4.62 -11.63
N ARG A 181 5.22 5.39 -11.32
CA ARG A 181 3.94 4.88 -10.85
C ARG A 181 2.85 5.15 -11.87
N ARG A 182 2.07 4.13 -12.19
CA ARG A 182 0.83 4.23 -12.97
C ARG A 182 -0.35 3.75 -12.13
N ILE A 183 -1.40 4.56 -12.07
CA ILE A 183 -2.67 4.23 -11.41
C ILE A 183 -3.77 4.19 -12.47
N GLU A 184 -4.60 3.16 -12.46
CA GLU A 184 -5.72 2.99 -13.39
C GLU A 184 -6.99 2.52 -12.69
N ALA A 185 -8.14 2.91 -13.24
CA ALA A 185 -9.45 2.38 -12.88
C ALA A 185 -10.35 2.37 -14.13
N ASP A 186 -11.21 1.38 -14.30
CA ASP A 186 -12.19 1.41 -15.39
C ASP A 186 -13.39 2.31 -15.01
N VAL A 187 -13.95 3.01 -15.99
CA VAL A 187 -15.25 3.67 -15.82
C VAL A 187 -16.30 2.60 -15.56
N GLY A 188 -16.99 2.72 -14.43
CA GLY A 188 -17.91 1.71 -13.93
C GLY A 188 -17.28 0.61 -13.07
N GLY A 189 -15.96 0.55 -12.98
CA GLY A 189 -15.24 -0.46 -12.21
C GLY A 189 -15.18 -0.15 -10.72
N ASN A 190 -14.85 -1.17 -9.93
CA ASN A 190 -14.65 -1.15 -8.48
C ASN A 190 -13.22 -1.53 -8.09
N GLU A 191 -12.28 -1.37 -9.04
CA GLU A 191 -10.87 -1.72 -8.89
C GLU A 191 -9.96 -0.52 -9.16
N ILE A 192 -8.90 -0.42 -8.36
CA ILE A 192 -7.74 0.42 -8.61
C ILE A 192 -6.58 -0.51 -8.96
N ARG A 193 -5.96 -0.31 -10.11
CA ARG A 193 -4.75 -1.02 -10.53
C ARG A 193 -3.55 -0.10 -10.40
N LEU A 194 -2.53 -0.59 -9.73
CA LEU A 194 -1.28 0.11 -9.49
C LEU A 194 -0.15 -0.70 -10.14
N SER A 195 0.62 -0.05 -11.00
CA SER A 195 1.84 -0.62 -11.57
C SER A 195 3.00 0.32 -11.30
N ASP A 196 3.92 -0.13 -10.46
CA ASP A 196 5.11 0.58 -10.08
C ASP A 196 6.35 -0.06 -10.71
N ARG A 197 7.29 0.77 -11.11
CA ARG A 197 8.62 0.36 -11.54
C ARG A 197 9.67 1.23 -10.90
N VAL A 198 10.55 0.63 -10.11
CA VAL A 198 11.70 1.30 -9.50
C VAL A 198 12.93 1.01 -10.34
N VAL A 199 13.62 2.07 -10.78
CA VAL A 199 14.82 1.98 -11.62
C VAL A 199 15.98 2.67 -10.90
N ASN A 200 17.15 2.06 -10.89
CA ASN A 200 18.37 2.78 -10.54
C ASN A 200 18.86 3.59 -11.74
N HIS A 201 18.67 4.90 -11.67
CA HIS A 201 19.12 5.83 -12.71
C HIS A 201 20.60 6.21 -12.53
N GLY A 202 21.14 6.04 -11.32
CA GLY A 202 22.53 6.29 -10.99
C GLY A 202 23.48 5.22 -11.55
N PHE A 203 24.78 5.48 -11.40
CA PHE A 203 25.85 4.56 -11.81
C PHE A 203 26.41 3.73 -10.66
N ASN A 204 26.04 4.05 -9.42
CA ASN A 204 26.43 3.29 -8.25
C ASN A 204 25.42 2.16 -8.01
N ARG A 205 25.94 0.97 -7.66
CA ARG A 205 25.13 -0.13 -7.15
C ARG A 205 24.37 0.32 -5.90
N THR A 206 23.05 0.20 -5.92
CA THR A 206 22.18 0.79 -4.88
C THR A 206 21.29 -0.29 -4.25
N PRO A 207 21.16 -0.35 -2.91
CA PRO A 207 20.24 -1.28 -2.27
C PRO A 207 18.79 -0.85 -2.54
N HIS A 208 17.89 -1.83 -2.66
CA HIS A 208 16.48 -1.58 -2.87
C HIS A 208 15.63 -2.35 -1.85
N MET A 209 14.76 -1.63 -1.14
CA MET A 209 13.73 -2.23 -0.29
C MET A 209 12.41 -1.49 -0.52
N TYR A 210 11.33 -2.24 -0.51
CA TYR A 210 10.01 -1.75 -0.89
C TYR A 210 8.88 -2.51 -0.18
N PHE A 211 7.87 -1.80 0.30
CA PHE A 211 6.57 -2.40 0.64
C PHE A 211 5.45 -1.37 0.53
N TYR A 212 4.23 -1.87 0.34
CA TYR A 212 3.01 -1.06 0.36
C TYR A 212 2.41 -1.09 1.76
N HIS A 213 2.22 0.07 2.38
CA HIS A 213 1.51 0.17 3.64
C HIS A 213 0.03 0.48 3.38
N VAL A 214 -0.80 -0.55 3.21
CA VAL A 214 -2.21 -0.40 2.82
C VAL A 214 -3.12 -0.34 4.06
N ASN A 215 -3.65 0.83 4.38
CA ASN A 215 -4.35 1.12 5.64
C ASN A 215 -5.86 1.16 5.46
N VAL A 216 -6.54 0.16 6.02
CA VAL A 216 -8.00 0.06 6.05
C VAL A 216 -8.53 0.57 7.39
N SER A 217 -9.64 1.31 7.36
CA SER A 217 -10.25 1.93 8.54
C SER A 217 -11.79 1.80 8.53
N HIS A 218 -12.41 2.29 9.60
CA HIS A 218 -13.86 2.39 9.75
C HIS A 218 -14.50 3.23 8.62
N PRO A 219 -15.70 2.89 8.12
CA PRO A 219 -16.63 1.85 8.60
C PRO A 219 -16.32 0.43 8.14
N LEU A 220 -15.49 0.23 7.11
CA LEU A 220 -15.15 -1.13 6.68
C LEU A 220 -14.48 -1.91 7.81
N LEU A 221 -13.52 -1.30 8.51
CA LEU A 221 -12.96 -1.85 9.73
C LEU A 221 -13.89 -1.56 10.92
N ASP A 222 -14.36 -2.59 11.59
CA ASP A 222 -15.13 -2.50 12.84
C ASP A 222 -15.05 -3.81 13.63
N GLU A 223 -15.64 -3.83 14.83
CA GLU A 223 -15.81 -5.03 15.64
C GLU A 223 -16.45 -6.17 14.84
N GLY A 224 -15.76 -7.31 14.79
CA GLY A 224 -16.20 -8.48 14.05
C GLY A 224 -15.79 -8.50 12.57
N SER A 225 -15.14 -7.45 12.07
CA SER A 225 -14.53 -7.48 10.73
C SER A 225 -13.46 -8.58 10.68
N ARG A 226 -13.31 -9.23 9.53
CA ARG A 226 -12.46 -10.41 9.36
C ARG A 226 -11.30 -10.14 8.41
N TYR A 227 -10.12 -10.65 8.76
CA TYR A 227 -8.95 -10.69 7.91
C TYR A 227 -8.86 -12.06 7.22
N LEU A 228 -8.93 -12.04 5.89
CA LEU A 228 -8.89 -13.21 5.03
C LEU A 228 -7.58 -13.21 4.25
N ALA A 229 -6.76 -14.24 4.42
CA ALA A 229 -5.50 -14.36 3.71
C ALA A 229 -5.08 -15.83 3.54
N PRO A 230 -4.32 -16.17 2.49
CA PRO A 230 -3.84 -17.53 2.26
C PRO A 230 -2.59 -17.82 3.10
N ILE A 231 -2.69 -17.68 4.43
CA ILE A 231 -1.57 -17.83 5.37
C ILE A 231 -1.21 -19.31 5.53
N ARG A 232 0.05 -19.67 5.29
CA ARG A 232 0.59 -21.01 5.60
C ARG A 232 1.19 -21.07 7.00
N ASP A 233 1.83 -19.99 7.41
CA ASP A 233 2.55 -19.90 8.67
C ASP A 233 2.55 -18.47 9.20
N VAL A 234 2.54 -18.33 10.52
CA VAL A 234 2.80 -17.06 11.20
C VAL A 234 4.27 -17.10 11.61
N VAL A 235 5.09 -16.34 10.90
CA VAL A 235 6.55 -16.39 11.03
C VAL A 235 7.01 -15.63 12.26
N TRP A 236 6.41 -14.46 12.50
CA TRP A 236 6.84 -13.54 13.53
C TRP A 236 5.69 -12.68 14.05
N ALA A 237 5.79 -12.23 15.30
CA ALA A 237 4.90 -11.24 15.89
C ALA A 237 5.70 -10.29 16.80
N GLY A 238 5.57 -8.98 16.61
CA GLY A 238 6.34 -7.96 17.35
C GLY A 238 5.98 -7.85 18.84
N HIS A 239 4.85 -8.44 19.22
CA HIS A 239 4.36 -8.50 20.59
C HIS A 239 4.45 -9.93 21.18
N ALA A 240 5.21 -10.84 20.55
CA ALA A 240 5.43 -12.19 21.05
C ALA A 240 6.06 -12.20 22.47
N GLY A 241 5.96 -13.34 23.17
CA GLY A 241 6.40 -13.48 24.56
C GLY A 241 5.30 -13.13 25.57
N GLU A 242 5.65 -12.43 26.66
CA GLU A 242 4.71 -12.14 27.75
C GLU A 242 3.50 -11.30 27.32
N ARG A 243 3.63 -10.48 26.27
CA ARG A 243 2.56 -9.59 25.78
C ARG A 243 1.70 -10.21 24.67
N TYR A 244 1.96 -11.45 24.28
CA TYR A 244 1.40 -12.04 23.06
C TYR A 244 -0.13 -12.05 23.04
N GLN A 245 -0.75 -12.26 24.20
CA GLN A 245 -2.22 -12.24 24.36
C GLN A 245 -2.70 -11.10 25.27
N ALA A 246 -1.81 -10.18 25.68
CA ALA A 246 -2.10 -9.18 26.71
C ALA A 246 -3.24 -8.22 26.32
N GLN A 247 -3.35 -7.90 25.02
CA GLN A 247 -4.39 -7.01 24.49
C GLN A 247 -5.65 -7.75 24.05
N LYS A 248 -5.66 -9.09 24.10
CA LYS A 248 -6.77 -9.95 23.68
C LYS A 248 -7.24 -9.67 22.24
N VAL A 249 -6.29 -9.37 21.36
CA VAL A 249 -6.50 -9.17 19.94
C VAL A 249 -5.68 -10.20 19.18
N GLY A 250 -6.37 -11.10 18.49
CA GLY A 250 -5.75 -12.03 17.54
C GLY A 250 -5.61 -11.40 16.16
N TYR A 251 -4.99 -12.14 15.25
CA TYR A 251 -4.74 -11.63 13.90
C TYR A 251 -5.98 -11.71 12.96
N ARG A 252 -7.00 -12.51 13.31
CA ARG A 252 -8.10 -12.87 12.39
C ARG A 252 -9.30 -11.95 12.41
N THR A 253 -9.68 -11.47 13.59
CA THR A 253 -10.94 -10.78 13.83
C THR A 253 -10.68 -9.50 14.59
N MET A 254 -11.24 -8.41 14.09
CA MET A 254 -10.96 -7.07 14.58
C MET A 254 -11.83 -6.74 15.79
N PRO A 255 -11.27 -6.16 16.86
CA PRO A 255 -12.03 -5.69 18.01
C PRO A 255 -12.66 -4.33 17.73
N ALA A 256 -13.58 -3.87 18.58
CA ALA A 256 -13.89 -2.45 18.69
C ALA A 256 -12.63 -1.63 19.08
N PRO A 257 -12.59 -0.29 18.87
CA PRO A 257 -11.49 0.54 19.33
C PRO A 257 -11.22 0.39 20.85
N GLN A 258 -9.94 0.28 21.22
CA GLN A 258 -9.50 0.06 22.60
C GLN A 258 -8.68 1.25 23.11
N SER A 259 -8.87 1.63 24.37
CA SER A 259 -8.04 2.65 25.01
C SER A 259 -6.75 2.03 25.55
N GLY A 260 -5.60 2.62 25.21
CA GLY A 260 -4.28 2.13 25.62
C GLY A 260 -3.78 0.95 24.78
N PHE A 261 -4.37 0.69 23.62
CA PHE A 261 -3.85 -0.30 22.68
C PHE A 261 -2.49 0.14 22.14
N SER A 262 -1.49 -0.71 22.32
CA SER A 262 -0.19 -0.63 21.67
C SER A 262 -0.27 -1.36 20.33
N GLU A 263 0.38 -0.82 19.30
CA GLU A 263 0.41 -1.49 18.00
C GLU A 263 0.89 -2.96 18.08
N GLN A 264 0.42 -3.76 17.15
CA GLN A 264 0.83 -5.15 16.96
C GLN A 264 1.14 -5.38 15.49
N VAL A 265 2.31 -5.98 15.20
CA VAL A 265 2.68 -6.39 13.84
C VAL A 265 2.86 -7.89 13.81
N TRP A 266 2.32 -8.51 12.77
CA TRP A 266 2.48 -9.91 12.44
C TRP A 266 3.21 -10.02 11.10
N GLN A 267 4.11 -10.98 10.95
CA GLN A 267 4.60 -11.41 9.63
C GLN A 267 4.06 -12.80 9.33
N HIS A 268 3.44 -12.92 8.15
CA HIS A 268 2.84 -14.16 7.66
C HIS A 268 3.62 -14.68 6.45
N GLU A 269 3.81 -16.00 6.35
CA GLU A 269 4.20 -16.63 5.10
C GLU A 269 2.93 -16.97 4.30
N MET A 270 2.69 -16.18 3.27
CA MET A 270 1.52 -16.34 2.38
C MET A 270 1.79 -17.39 1.30
N ALA A 271 0.78 -18.21 1.00
CA ALA A 271 0.70 -18.97 -0.25
C ALA A 271 0.30 -18.05 -1.41
N ALA A 272 0.54 -18.51 -2.63
CA ALA A 272 0.10 -17.85 -3.86
C ALA A 272 -0.60 -18.86 -4.77
N ASP A 273 -1.45 -18.36 -5.66
CA ASP A 273 -2.10 -19.20 -6.67
C ASP A 273 -1.15 -19.55 -7.84
N ALA A 274 -1.68 -20.20 -8.88
CA ALA A 274 -0.91 -20.60 -10.06
C ALA A 274 -0.34 -19.41 -10.86
N ASN A 275 -0.94 -18.22 -10.75
CA ASN A 275 -0.47 -16.98 -11.36
C ASN A 275 0.47 -16.19 -10.44
N ARG A 276 0.84 -16.77 -9.28
CA ARG A 276 1.63 -16.15 -8.22
C ARG A 276 0.91 -14.99 -7.52
N GLU A 277 -0.41 -14.90 -7.64
CA GLU A 277 -1.20 -13.89 -6.95
C GLU A 277 -1.39 -14.26 -5.47
N VAL A 278 -1.34 -13.23 -4.61
CA VAL A 278 -1.61 -13.30 -3.18
C VAL A 278 -2.77 -12.35 -2.87
N PRO A 279 -4.03 -12.84 -2.88
CA PRO A 279 -5.18 -12.05 -2.46
C PRO A 279 -5.29 -12.00 -0.93
N VAL A 280 -5.47 -10.80 -0.37
CA VAL A 280 -5.72 -10.56 1.06
C VAL A 280 -6.89 -9.61 1.19
N ALA A 281 -7.86 -9.90 2.06
CA ALA A 281 -9.04 -9.06 2.22
C ALA A 281 -9.36 -8.73 3.68
N VAL A 282 -9.90 -7.53 3.89
CA VAL A 282 -10.65 -7.16 5.09
C VAL A 282 -12.13 -7.10 4.71
N VAL A 283 -12.97 -7.84 5.44
CA VAL A 283 -14.41 -7.91 5.15
C VAL A 283 -15.23 -7.59 6.38
N ASN A 284 -16.36 -6.91 6.15
CA ASN A 284 -17.37 -6.62 7.15
C ASN A 284 -18.71 -7.16 6.66
N ASP A 285 -19.11 -8.31 7.22
CA ASP A 285 -20.32 -9.02 6.81
C ASP A 285 -21.59 -8.24 7.16
N GLN A 286 -21.56 -7.40 8.20
CA GLN A 286 -22.71 -6.58 8.61
C GLN A 286 -23.00 -5.46 7.59
N LEU A 287 -21.94 -4.85 7.05
CA LEU A 287 -22.03 -3.85 5.99
C LEU A 287 -22.22 -4.47 4.61
N GLY A 288 -21.90 -5.76 4.45
CA GLY A 288 -21.78 -6.39 3.13
C GLY A 288 -20.72 -5.70 2.28
N LEU A 289 -19.62 -5.26 2.89
CA LEU A 289 -18.53 -4.56 2.22
C LEU A 289 -17.20 -5.25 2.53
N GLY A 290 -16.34 -5.35 1.53
CA GLY A 290 -14.97 -5.82 1.70
C GLY A 290 -13.99 -5.01 0.86
N PHE A 291 -12.71 -5.12 1.21
CA PHE A 291 -11.61 -4.56 0.45
C PHE A 291 -10.51 -5.61 0.32
N GLU A 292 -10.21 -5.97 -0.91
CA GLU A 292 -9.19 -6.95 -1.28
C GLU A 292 -7.97 -6.26 -1.90
N VAL A 293 -6.79 -6.68 -1.48
CA VAL A 293 -5.50 -6.31 -2.04
C VAL A 293 -4.91 -7.56 -2.67
N VAL A 294 -4.65 -7.52 -3.97
CA VAL A 294 -3.97 -8.61 -4.69
C VAL A 294 -2.60 -8.12 -5.12
N THR A 295 -1.55 -8.83 -4.70
CA THR A 295 -0.17 -8.59 -5.13
C THR A 295 0.45 -9.87 -5.67
N ARG A 296 1.69 -9.80 -6.13
CA ARG A 296 2.41 -10.97 -6.64
C ARG A 296 3.51 -11.43 -5.68
N LYS A 297 3.55 -12.74 -5.39
CA LYS A 297 4.51 -13.35 -4.46
C LYS A 297 5.97 -13.25 -4.94
N ASP A 298 6.21 -13.21 -6.25
CA ASP A 298 7.54 -13.03 -6.84
C ASP A 298 8.02 -11.57 -6.79
N GLN A 299 7.11 -10.60 -6.63
CA GLN A 299 7.47 -9.19 -6.47
C GLN A 299 7.55 -8.78 -4.99
N LEU A 300 6.61 -9.26 -4.18
CA LEU A 300 6.46 -8.96 -2.75
C LEU A 300 6.34 -10.28 -1.96
N PRO A 301 7.47 -10.99 -1.72
CA PRO A 301 7.46 -12.32 -1.12
C PRO A 301 7.08 -12.35 0.36
N CYS A 302 7.13 -11.23 1.07
CA CYS A 302 6.81 -11.11 2.49
C CYS A 302 5.48 -10.38 2.69
N ALA A 303 4.80 -10.63 3.80
CA ALA A 303 3.56 -9.93 4.12
C ALA A 303 3.48 -9.63 5.62
N TYR A 304 3.20 -8.38 5.96
CA TYR A 304 2.88 -7.99 7.32
C TYR A 304 1.40 -7.66 7.47
N GLN A 305 0.96 -7.76 8.72
CA GLN A 305 -0.31 -7.25 9.17
C GLN A 305 -0.04 -6.36 10.37
N TRP A 306 -0.22 -5.06 10.18
CA TRP A 306 -0.19 -4.07 11.25
C TRP A 306 -1.57 -3.87 11.82
N GLN A 307 -1.65 -3.83 13.14
CA GLN A 307 -2.87 -3.61 13.89
C GLN A 307 -2.63 -2.39 14.77
N ASN A 308 -3.46 -1.36 14.57
CA ASN A 308 -3.52 -0.22 15.46
C ASN A 308 -4.98 0.03 15.83
N PHE A 309 -5.46 -0.66 16.87
CA PHE A 309 -6.85 -0.52 17.31
C PHE A 309 -7.02 0.48 18.45
N GLN A 310 -6.05 1.39 18.60
CA GLN A 310 -6.09 2.45 19.60
C GLN A 310 -7.25 3.42 19.33
N ALA A 311 -7.96 3.83 20.38
CA ALA A 311 -8.99 4.86 20.29
C ALA A 311 -8.41 6.15 19.66
N GLY A 312 -9.01 6.58 18.54
CA GLY A 312 -8.54 7.73 17.75
C GLY A 312 -7.48 7.43 16.68
N GLN A 313 -7.01 6.18 16.58
CA GLN A 313 -6.02 5.73 15.59
C GLN A 313 -6.37 4.36 15.00
N TYR A 314 -7.67 4.08 14.84
CA TYR A 314 -8.21 2.75 14.54
C TYR A 314 -8.01 2.34 13.07
N ALA A 315 -7.03 1.48 12.81
CA ALA A 315 -6.62 1.04 11.48
C ALA A 315 -6.04 -0.39 11.45
N LEU A 316 -6.08 -1.00 10.27
CA LEU A 316 -5.39 -2.25 9.94
C LEU A 316 -4.54 -2.07 8.68
N GLY A 317 -3.28 -2.49 8.73
CA GLY A 317 -2.35 -2.55 7.60
C GLY A 317 -2.37 -3.92 6.90
N ILE A 318 -2.50 -3.93 5.57
CA ILE A 318 -2.10 -5.05 4.70
C ILE A 318 -0.78 -4.66 4.04
N GLU A 319 0.31 -5.37 4.36
CA GLU A 319 1.67 -4.89 4.05
C GLU A 319 2.51 -5.89 3.25
N PRO A 320 2.25 -6.06 1.95
CA PRO A 320 3.08 -6.89 1.09
C PRO A 320 4.44 -6.21 0.87
N SER A 321 5.52 -6.95 1.11
CA SER A 321 6.89 -6.46 1.28
C SER A 321 7.91 -7.28 0.48
N THR A 322 8.98 -6.62 0.04
CA THR A 322 10.15 -7.23 -0.59
C THR A 322 11.01 -8.05 0.37
N HIS A 323 11.06 -7.68 1.65
CA HIS A 323 11.96 -8.26 2.65
C HIS A 323 11.22 -8.65 3.91
N HIS A 324 11.87 -9.44 4.77
CA HIS A 324 11.36 -9.79 6.10
C HIS A 324 11.41 -8.61 7.08
N VAL A 325 10.65 -8.73 8.17
CA VAL A 325 10.60 -7.76 9.28
C VAL A 325 11.94 -7.62 10.03
N LEU A 326 12.93 -8.45 9.68
CA LEU A 326 14.27 -8.43 10.26
C LEU A 326 15.10 -7.20 9.85
N GLY A 327 14.72 -6.49 8.78
CA GLY A 327 15.37 -5.23 8.40
C GLY A 327 16.55 -5.37 7.44
N ASN A 328 17.23 -4.24 7.21
CA ASN A 328 18.21 -4.06 6.15
C ASN A 328 19.49 -4.84 6.43
N LEU A 329 20.02 -4.76 7.67
CA LEU A 329 21.25 -5.48 8.03
C LEU A 329 21.06 -7.00 7.95
N ALA A 330 19.93 -7.52 8.46
CA ALA A 330 19.63 -8.94 8.35
C ALA A 330 19.50 -9.40 6.89
N ALA A 331 18.87 -8.60 6.02
CA ALA A 331 18.79 -8.90 4.59
C ALA A 331 20.19 -8.93 3.94
N ARG A 332 21.13 -8.08 4.35
CA ARG A 332 22.53 -8.13 3.87
C ARG A 332 23.27 -9.37 4.38
N GLU A 333 23.16 -9.67 5.67
CA GLU A 333 23.79 -10.83 6.30
C GLU A 333 23.31 -12.16 5.69
N ARG A 334 22.02 -12.23 5.36
CA ARG A 334 21.40 -13.40 4.74
C ARG A 334 21.60 -13.47 3.22
N GLY A 335 22.24 -12.47 2.60
CA GLY A 335 22.41 -12.40 1.15
C GLY A 335 21.10 -12.20 0.37
N GLU A 336 20.08 -11.66 1.03
CA GLU A 336 18.72 -11.45 0.50
C GLU A 336 18.47 -10.01 0.02
N MET A 337 19.37 -9.08 0.34
CA MET A 337 19.26 -7.67 -0.09
C MET A 337 19.17 -7.57 -1.62
N ILE A 338 18.14 -6.88 -2.10
CA ILE A 338 18.04 -6.53 -3.52
C ILE A 338 19.04 -5.40 -3.80
N TRP A 339 19.85 -5.60 -4.84
CA TRP A 339 20.76 -4.60 -5.37
C TRP A 339 20.38 -4.30 -6.82
N LEU A 340 20.39 -3.02 -7.17
CA LEU A 340 20.17 -2.55 -8.53
C LEU A 340 21.46 -1.92 -9.05
N GLU A 341 21.96 -2.44 -10.16
CA GLU A 341 22.96 -1.77 -10.99
C GLU A 341 22.30 -0.68 -11.85
N HIS A 342 23.12 0.10 -12.56
CA HIS A 342 22.63 1.13 -13.48
C HIS A 342 21.61 0.55 -14.46
N SER A 343 20.47 1.24 -14.59
CA SER A 343 19.33 0.87 -15.43
C SER A 343 18.61 -0.43 -15.05
N GLU A 344 19.04 -1.15 -14.02
CA GLU A 344 18.27 -2.28 -13.50
C GLU A 344 17.01 -1.79 -12.79
N SER A 345 15.98 -2.64 -12.79
CA SER A 345 14.68 -2.29 -12.23
C SER A 345 14.00 -3.45 -11.50
N ARG A 346 13.04 -3.10 -10.64
CA ARG A 346 12.03 -4.01 -10.08
C ARG A 346 10.64 -3.44 -10.35
N SER A 347 9.69 -4.33 -10.61
CA SER A 347 8.29 -3.98 -10.85
C SER A 347 7.40 -4.53 -9.75
N TYR A 348 6.37 -3.78 -9.40
CA TYR A 348 5.42 -4.10 -8.33
C TYR A 348 4.01 -3.79 -8.81
N ASP A 349 3.18 -4.82 -8.92
CA ASP A 349 1.79 -4.73 -9.32
C ASP A 349 0.88 -4.99 -8.12
N ALA A 350 -0.11 -4.12 -7.94
CA ALA A 350 -1.15 -4.27 -6.93
C ALA A 350 -2.52 -3.96 -7.50
N VAL A 351 -3.53 -4.74 -7.10
CA VAL A 351 -4.93 -4.47 -7.37
C VAL A 351 -5.66 -4.26 -6.05
N PHE A 352 -6.37 -3.14 -5.94
CA PHE A 352 -7.23 -2.82 -4.81
C PHE A 352 -8.67 -2.93 -5.27
N ARG A 353 -9.43 -3.88 -4.72
CA ARG A 353 -10.78 -4.22 -5.18
C ARG A 353 -11.78 -4.04 -4.05
N VAL A 354 -12.89 -3.36 -4.33
CA VAL A 354 -14.03 -3.31 -3.43
C VAL A 354 -14.93 -4.53 -3.66
N LEU A 355 -15.24 -5.27 -2.59
CA LEU A 355 -16.19 -6.38 -2.60
C LEU A 355 -17.57 -5.85 -2.17
N ASP A 356 -18.49 -5.73 -3.13
CA ASP A 356 -19.83 -5.16 -2.95
C ASP A 356 -20.86 -6.28 -2.73
N GLY A 357 -21.23 -6.51 -1.48
CA GLY A 357 -22.25 -7.46 -1.05
C GLY A 357 -21.72 -8.84 -0.66
N ALA A 358 -22.59 -9.63 -0.02
CA ALA A 358 -22.28 -10.95 0.51
C ALA A 358 -21.78 -11.95 -0.55
N GLY A 359 -22.25 -11.83 -1.80
CA GLY A 359 -21.80 -12.68 -2.91
C GLY A 359 -20.32 -12.47 -3.23
N ALA A 360 -19.90 -11.22 -3.42
CA ALA A 360 -18.51 -10.87 -3.71
C ALA A 360 -17.58 -11.24 -2.54
N ILE A 361 -18.04 -11.08 -1.30
CA ILE A 361 -17.29 -11.51 -0.10
C ILE A 361 -17.10 -13.03 -0.09
N ALA A 362 -18.17 -13.80 -0.32
CA ALA A 362 -18.11 -15.26 -0.33
C ALA A 362 -17.21 -15.80 -1.45
N GLU A 363 -17.24 -15.18 -2.64
CA GLU A 363 -16.37 -15.53 -3.75
C GLU A 363 -14.89 -15.28 -3.43
N ALA A 364 -14.56 -14.12 -2.84
CA ALA A 364 -13.20 -13.80 -2.41
C ALA A 364 -12.72 -14.75 -1.32
N GLU A 365 -13.55 -15.03 -0.31
CA GLU A 365 -13.25 -15.98 0.76
C GLU A 365 -12.99 -17.39 0.22
N ALA A 366 -13.82 -17.86 -0.71
CA ALA A 366 -13.63 -19.15 -1.37
C ALA A 366 -12.33 -19.19 -2.20
N LYS A 367 -12.03 -18.12 -2.96
CA LYS A 367 -10.77 -18.01 -3.72
C LYS A 367 -9.57 -18.08 -2.78
N ILE A 368 -9.52 -17.24 -1.75
CA ILE A 368 -8.43 -17.18 -0.78
C ILE A 368 -8.23 -18.55 -0.10
N ALA A 369 -9.31 -19.14 0.41
CA ALA A 369 -9.26 -20.43 1.11
C ALA A 369 -8.85 -21.61 0.20
N SER A 370 -9.07 -21.50 -1.12
CA SER A 370 -8.62 -22.50 -2.09
C SER A 370 -7.10 -22.48 -2.31
N ILE A 371 -6.45 -21.33 -2.09
CA ILE A 371 -4.99 -21.18 -2.19
C ILE A 371 -4.32 -21.73 -0.94
N ALA A 372 -4.77 -21.29 0.24
CA ALA A 372 -4.42 -21.85 1.53
C ALA A 372 -5.44 -21.42 2.59
N ARG A 373 -5.70 -22.29 3.57
CA ARG A 373 -6.53 -21.94 4.72
C ARG A 373 -5.63 -21.41 5.83
N GLN A 374 -5.87 -20.16 6.26
CA GLN A 374 -5.16 -19.57 7.40
C GLN A 374 -5.36 -20.38 8.70
N PRO A 375 -4.40 -20.35 9.64
CA PRO A 375 -4.56 -20.94 10.96
C PRO A 375 -5.91 -20.61 11.62
N GLN A 376 -6.53 -21.59 12.28
CA GLN A 376 -7.83 -21.37 12.95
C GLN A 376 -7.69 -20.77 14.35
N GLN A 377 -6.49 -20.77 14.92
CA GLN A 377 -6.23 -20.17 16.22
C GLN A 377 -6.04 -18.66 16.04
N ASP A 378 -6.55 -17.86 16.97
CA ASP A 378 -6.38 -16.40 16.95
C ASP A 378 -4.94 -15.96 17.27
N TYR A 379 -4.19 -16.81 17.98
CA TYR A 379 -2.82 -16.57 18.45
C TYR A 379 -1.91 -17.77 18.10
N PRO A 380 -1.71 -18.09 16.82
CA PRO A 380 -0.84 -19.21 16.42
C PRO A 380 0.60 -18.93 16.88
N ALA A 381 1.29 -19.87 17.51
CA ALA A 381 2.66 -19.63 17.97
C ALA A 381 3.57 -19.23 16.79
N PRO A 382 4.29 -18.09 16.82
CA PRO A 382 5.18 -17.71 15.73
C PRO A 382 6.28 -18.75 15.54
N SER A 383 6.47 -19.22 14.31
CA SER A 383 7.43 -20.30 14.02
C SER A 383 8.89 -19.86 14.12
N GLY A 384 9.17 -18.57 13.91
CA GLY A 384 10.52 -18.03 13.76
C GLY A 384 11.22 -18.49 12.47
N ASN A 385 10.51 -19.19 11.57
CA ASN A 385 11.06 -19.71 10.33
C ASN A 385 10.91 -18.67 9.20
N PHE A 386 11.98 -17.92 8.94
CA PHE A 386 12.06 -16.95 7.85
C PHE A 386 12.57 -17.63 6.56
N PRO A 387 11.70 -17.95 5.58
CA PRO A 387 12.11 -18.66 4.37
C PRO A 387 13.07 -17.83 3.51
N GLY A 388 14.08 -18.46 2.91
CA GLY A 388 15.03 -17.75 2.05
C GLY A 388 14.34 -17.02 0.88
N LEU A 389 14.80 -15.80 0.59
CA LEU A 389 14.26 -14.96 -0.50
C LEU A 389 15.03 -15.09 -1.83
N ALA A 390 16.22 -15.68 -1.83
CA ALA A 390 17.15 -15.70 -2.96
C ALA A 390 16.62 -16.36 -4.25
N ASP A 391 15.65 -17.28 -4.14
CA ASP A 391 15.09 -18.02 -5.28
C ASP A 391 13.77 -17.44 -5.82
N ARG A 392 13.34 -16.26 -5.34
CA ARG A 392 12.00 -15.69 -5.63
C ARG A 392 12.00 -14.52 -6.62
N ALA A 393 13.17 -14.14 -7.15
CA ALA A 393 13.38 -13.02 -8.09
C ALA A 393 13.06 -13.35 -9.55
#